data_AF-A0A2S3QTH1-F1
#
_entry.id   AF-A0A2S3QTH1-F1
#
_cell.length_a   1.000
_cell.length_b   1.000
_cell.length_c   1.000
_cell.angle_alpha   90.00
_cell.angle_beta   90.00
_cell.angle_gamma   90.00
#
_symmetry.space_group_name_H-M   'P 1'
#
loop_
_entity.id
_entity.type
_entity.pdbx_description
1 polymer ?
#
loop_
_entity_poly.entity_id
_entity_poly.type
_entity_poly.pdbx_seq_one_letter_code
_entity_poly.pdbx_strand_id
1 'polypeptide(L)'
;MKKNTILTFIFLATLNTSCQLTSGDFLSGKAQGMAKRVSRESDILDVVDDVVREEEGQGVNEDLRGLTDNYTNFPTSYDITDYINGNVSALGTQCAMTDHEREWSFVKSVGTGSIGARKVLATIYQSCEPIDTVIDSRTPSLSGVSTQEATFSDGTDFKQRVVHDVGAMVRSHEVLRKLDEDPGYPGEGCIDATKVPPVYGYGSRKGLRSNEINLFTRGQGVSREGARASGIDCSEFISAAYAAEGLKFTSNDRDYRSLTTTSLHDTVRSKNSCIKPVKFKLPYSIRSGDIINVKGSHVIMVDTIGEDPLAIRKFSELGRCDDITISDFNFTYIHSGALKNYGPARVDARTHATHRSTMFANLRAQAVASCKAILSEQEYSNEMMSGRFSILRHNSEDAACYYDEPAKLKGESCINQCLQDKLKEAKNV
;
A
#
# COMPACT_ATOMS: atom_id res chain seq x y z
N MET A 1 44.73 -4.55 -6.18
CA MET A 1 43.69 -5.54 -6.51
C MET A 1 43.56 -6.70 -5.50
N LYS A 2 44.61 -7.15 -4.80
CA LYS A 2 44.53 -8.33 -3.90
C LYS A 2 43.77 -8.15 -2.57
N LYS A 3 43.62 -6.93 -2.02
CA LYS A 3 42.91 -6.69 -0.75
C LYS A 3 41.38 -6.79 -0.83
N ASN A 4 40.77 -6.43 -1.97
CA ASN A 4 39.31 -6.49 -2.12
C ASN A 4 38.82 -7.93 -2.27
N THR A 5 39.59 -8.79 -2.94
CA THR A 5 39.23 -10.21 -3.13
C THR A 5 39.20 -10.97 -1.81
N ILE A 6 40.15 -10.70 -0.91
CA ILE A 6 40.20 -11.34 0.43
C ILE A 6 39.03 -10.89 1.31
N LEU A 7 38.62 -9.61 1.22
CA LEU A 7 37.42 -9.12 1.92
C LEU A 7 36.14 -9.83 1.46
N THR A 8 36.03 -10.14 0.16
CA THR A 8 34.88 -10.85 -0.42
C THR A 8 34.80 -12.30 0.05
N PHE A 9 35.94 -12.99 0.18
CA PHE A 9 35.98 -14.37 0.71
C PHE A 9 35.59 -14.43 2.19
N ILE A 10 36.02 -13.46 3.01
CA ILE A 10 35.60 -13.34 4.41
C ILE A 10 34.08 -13.10 4.48
N PHE A 11 33.52 -12.27 3.59
CA PHE A 11 32.08 -12.00 3.51
C PHE A 11 31.27 -13.26 3.17
N LEU A 12 31.74 -14.07 2.23
CA LEU A 12 31.11 -15.35 1.83
C LEU A 12 31.16 -16.40 2.95
N ALA A 13 32.27 -16.50 3.67
CA ALA A 13 32.39 -17.40 4.83
C ALA A 13 31.46 -16.96 6.00
N THR A 14 31.29 -15.66 6.22
CA THR A 14 30.34 -15.14 7.23
C THR A 14 28.88 -15.31 6.83
N LEU A 15 28.55 -15.33 5.55
CA LEU A 15 27.18 -15.57 5.07
C LEU A 15 26.74 -17.01 5.32
N ASN A 16 27.62 -18.00 5.11
CA ASN A 16 27.31 -19.41 5.38
C ASN A 16 27.23 -19.77 6.87
N THR A 17 27.91 -19.03 7.75
CA THR A 17 27.82 -19.22 9.21
C THR A 17 26.70 -18.41 9.89
N SER A 18 25.92 -17.63 9.14
CA SER A 18 24.99 -16.64 9.71
C SER A 18 23.60 -17.15 10.11
N CYS A 19 23.29 -18.43 9.97
CA CYS A 19 22.03 -19.02 10.47
C CYS A 19 21.95 -19.13 12.01
N GLN A 20 22.92 -18.61 12.77
CA GLN A 20 22.94 -18.65 14.25
C GLN A 20 22.97 -17.27 14.92
N LEU A 21 22.97 -16.16 14.17
CA LEU A 21 23.03 -14.82 14.77
C LEU A 21 21.64 -14.19 14.83
N THR A 22 21.21 -13.87 16.05
CA THR A 22 19.95 -13.16 16.28
C THR A 22 20.16 -11.65 16.23
N SER A 23 19.08 -10.88 16.09
CA SER A 23 19.13 -9.41 16.09
C SER A 23 19.78 -8.80 17.35
N GLY A 24 19.84 -9.54 18.47
CA GLY A 24 20.54 -9.15 19.70
C GLY A 24 22.07 -9.19 19.60
N ASP A 25 22.64 -10.02 18.73
CA ASP A 25 24.10 -10.18 18.58
C ASP A 25 24.75 -9.03 17.81
N PHE A 26 23.98 -8.36 16.94
CA PHE A 26 24.42 -7.15 16.23
C PHE A 26 24.49 -5.92 17.15
N LEU A 27 23.57 -5.81 18.11
CA LEU A 27 23.51 -4.69 19.05
C LEU A 27 24.53 -4.81 20.20
N SER A 28 25.02 -6.01 20.50
CA SER A 28 25.99 -6.26 21.58
C SER A 28 27.46 -6.06 21.19
N GLY A 29 27.75 -5.69 19.93
CA GLY A 29 29.12 -5.43 19.46
C GLY A 29 29.99 -6.69 19.29
N LYS A 30 29.42 -7.89 19.40
CA LYS A 30 30.14 -9.17 19.28
C LYS A 30 30.78 -9.36 17.89
N ALA A 31 30.09 -8.90 16.83
CA ALA A 31 30.61 -8.87 15.46
C ALA A 31 31.85 -7.97 15.30
N GLN A 32 31.92 -6.85 16.05
CA GLN A 32 33.10 -5.98 16.08
C GLN A 32 34.27 -6.61 16.84
N GLY A 33 34.01 -7.51 17.80
CA GLY A 33 35.05 -8.26 18.52
C GLY A 33 35.81 -9.25 17.64
N MET A 34 35.15 -9.88 16.68
CA MET A 34 35.79 -10.77 15.70
C MET A 34 36.60 -9.98 14.67
N ALA A 35 36.09 -8.86 14.17
CA ALA A 35 36.81 -7.98 13.25
C ALA A 35 38.08 -7.36 13.86
N LYS A 36 38.15 -7.21 15.19
CA LYS A 36 39.30 -6.63 15.90
C LYS A 36 40.47 -7.60 16.12
N ARG A 37 40.30 -8.91 15.85
CA ARG A 37 41.34 -9.93 16.01
C ARG A 37 42.24 -10.13 14.79
N VAL A 38 41.94 -9.50 13.65
CA VAL A 38 42.76 -9.63 12.43
C VAL A 38 43.49 -8.32 12.17
N SER A 39 44.72 -8.20 12.66
CA SER A 39 45.55 -7.01 12.42
C SER A 39 46.86 -7.29 11.69
N ARG A 40 47.25 -8.56 11.55
CA ARG A 40 48.44 -8.98 10.80
C ARG A 40 48.14 -10.13 9.86
N GLU A 41 48.83 -10.13 8.72
CA GLU A 41 48.71 -11.12 7.64
C GLU A 41 49.06 -12.55 8.10
N SER A 42 49.88 -12.69 9.15
CA SER A 42 50.19 -13.97 9.80
C SER A 42 49.00 -14.59 10.53
N ASP A 43 48.13 -13.77 11.11
CA ASP A 43 46.99 -14.24 11.92
C ASP A 43 45.87 -14.80 11.02
N ILE A 44 45.91 -14.46 9.72
CA ILE A 44 44.98 -14.95 8.69
C ILE A 44 45.32 -16.39 8.30
N LEU A 45 46.61 -16.75 8.25
CA LEU A 45 47.02 -18.11 7.89
C LEU A 45 46.67 -19.10 9.01
N ASP A 46 46.83 -18.72 10.28
CA ASP A 46 46.47 -19.58 11.41
C ASP A 46 44.94 -19.79 11.51
N VAL A 47 44.13 -18.76 11.22
CA VAL A 47 42.67 -18.89 11.20
C VAL A 47 42.18 -19.72 10.00
N VAL A 48 42.85 -19.62 8.85
CA VAL A 48 42.53 -20.45 7.68
C VAL A 48 42.93 -21.90 7.92
N ASP A 49 44.04 -22.17 8.59
CA ASP A 49 44.47 -23.55 8.90
C ASP A 49 43.56 -24.22 9.96
N ASP A 50 43.06 -23.46 10.93
CA ASP A 50 42.09 -23.95 11.93
C ASP A 50 40.71 -24.25 11.30
N VAL A 51 40.24 -23.42 10.35
CA VAL A 51 38.97 -23.65 9.64
C VAL A 51 39.09 -24.79 8.61
N VAL A 52 40.23 -24.92 7.94
CA VAL A 52 40.48 -25.99 6.96
C VAL A 52 40.64 -27.35 7.64
N ARG A 53 41.15 -27.41 8.89
CA ARG A 53 41.26 -28.68 9.63
C ARG A 53 39.94 -29.19 10.23
N GLU A 54 38.92 -28.36 10.38
CA GLU A 54 37.61 -28.81 10.91
C GLU A 54 36.62 -29.27 9.84
N GLU A 55 36.86 -28.99 8.54
CA GLU A 55 35.95 -29.36 7.45
C GLU A 55 36.59 -30.21 6.33
N GLU A 56 37.46 -31.15 6.68
CA GLU A 56 37.75 -32.29 5.78
C GLU A 56 36.58 -33.29 5.80
N GLY A 57 35.45 -32.87 5.22
CA GLY A 57 34.30 -33.74 5.10
C GLY A 57 33.03 -33.06 4.62
N GLN A 58 32.99 -32.59 3.36
CA GLN A 58 31.87 -32.67 2.39
C GLN A 58 31.82 -31.46 1.43
N GLY A 59 31.91 -31.76 0.13
CA GLY A 59 31.08 -31.17 -0.95
C GLY A 59 31.31 -29.72 -1.44
N VAL A 60 31.79 -28.78 -0.63
CA VAL A 60 31.69 -27.34 -0.97
C VAL A 60 32.75 -26.87 -1.99
N ASN A 61 33.82 -27.63 -2.22
CA ASN A 61 34.99 -27.17 -2.98
C ASN A 61 34.94 -27.41 -4.51
N GLU A 62 33.96 -28.13 -5.04
CA GLU A 62 33.91 -28.40 -6.49
C GLU A 62 33.28 -27.24 -7.30
N ASP A 63 32.29 -26.55 -6.75
CA ASP A 63 31.54 -25.53 -7.50
C ASP A 63 32.30 -24.20 -7.67
N LEU A 64 33.17 -23.84 -6.72
CA LEU A 64 34.03 -22.66 -6.82
C LEU A 64 35.18 -22.82 -7.81
N ARG A 65 35.61 -24.06 -8.09
CA ARG A 65 36.63 -24.35 -9.10
C ARG A 65 36.12 -24.06 -10.52
N GLY A 66 34.84 -24.27 -10.78
CA GLY A 66 34.20 -23.98 -12.06
C GLY A 66 34.14 -22.49 -12.41
N LEU A 67 34.09 -21.61 -11.41
CA LEU A 67 33.99 -20.15 -11.59
C LEU A 67 35.31 -19.45 -11.86
N THR A 68 36.44 -20.11 -11.58
CA THR A 68 37.76 -19.48 -11.61
C THR A 68 38.69 -20.08 -12.66
N ASP A 69 38.18 -20.97 -13.52
CA ASP A 69 38.98 -21.72 -14.50
C ASP A 69 40.29 -22.22 -13.88
N ASN A 70 40.21 -22.94 -12.76
CA ASN A 70 41.37 -23.38 -11.98
C ASN A 70 42.35 -22.23 -11.65
N TYR A 71 41.81 -21.10 -11.20
CA TYR A 71 42.55 -19.89 -10.78
C TYR A 71 43.34 -19.17 -11.88
N THR A 72 43.01 -19.41 -13.15
CA THR A 72 43.66 -18.73 -14.28
C THR A 72 42.92 -17.46 -14.72
N ASN A 73 41.60 -17.39 -14.50
CA ASN A 73 40.78 -16.19 -14.70
C ASN A 73 39.89 -15.96 -13.48
N PHE A 74 39.87 -14.73 -12.96
CA PHE A 74 38.97 -14.38 -11.87
C PHE A 74 37.70 -13.74 -12.45
N PRO A 75 36.50 -14.18 -12.02
CA PRO A 75 35.24 -13.64 -12.52
C PRO A 75 35.10 -12.16 -12.18
N THR A 76 34.40 -11.42 -13.04
CA THR A 76 34.11 -10.01 -12.77
C THR A 76 33.10 -9.87 -11.63
N SER A 77 32.98 -8.68 -11.06
CA SER A 77 31.96 -8.40 -10.03
C SER A 77 30.54 -8.66 -10.56
N TYR A 78 30.32 -8.55 -11.87
CA TYR A 78 29.05 -8.86 -12.51
C TYR A 78 28.79 -10.36 -12.51
N ASP A 79 29.76 -11.17 -12.93
CA ASP A 79 29.63 -12.64 -12.97
C ASP A 79 29.41 -13.24 -11.58
N ILE A 80 30.05 -12.67 -10.55
CA ILE A 80 29.83 -13.06 -9.15
C ILE A 80 28.42 -12.67 -8.70
N THR A 81 27.94 -11.47 -9.07
CA THR A 81 26.59 -11.01 -8.72
C THR A 81 25.53 -11.87 -9.40
N ASP A 82 25.74 -12.24 -10.66
CA ASP A 82 24.83 -13.09 -11.44
C ASP A 82 24.83 -14.53 -10.91
N TYR A 83 25.99 -15.07 -10.51
CA TYR A 83 26.07 -16.36 -9.83
C TYR A 83 25.39 -16.36 -8.46
N ILE A 84 25.55 -15.29 -7.67
CA ILE A 84 24.83 -15.13 -6.39
C ILE A 84 23.32 -15.07 -6.64
N ASN A 85 22.86 -14.23 -7.58
CA ASN A 85 21.44 -14.12 -7.88
C ASN A 85 20.86 -15.43 -8.44
N GLY A 86 21.63 -16.14 -9.27
CA GLY A 86 21.26 -17.45 -9.82
C GLY A 86 21.17 -18.56 -8.76
N ASN A 87 22.10 -18.59 -7.79
CA ASN A 87 22.13 -19.64 -6.78
C ASN A 87 21.35 -19.34 -5.50
N VAL A 88 21.13 -18.07 -5.16
CA VAL A 88 20.16 -17.67 -4.13
C VAL A 88 18.72 -18.03 -4.56
N SER A 89 18.49 -18.15 -5.87
CA SER A 89 17.22 -18.66 -6.42
C SER A 89 17.15 -20.20 -6.46
N ALA A 90 18.29 -20.87 -6.64
CA ALA A 90 18.35 -22.32 -6.89
C ALA A 90 18.58 -23.17 -5.62
N LEU A 91 19.19 -22.62 -4.57
CA LEU A 91 19.29 -23.26 -3.27
C LEU A 91 18.06 -22.86 -2.44
N GLY A 92 17.09 -23.77 -2.39
CA GLY A 92 15.81 -23.63 -1.66
C GLY A 92 15.91 -23.49 -0.14
N THR A 93 16.96 -22.87 0.39
CA THR A 93 17.09 -22.45 1.78
C THR A 93 16.46 -21.07 1.95
N GLN A 94 15.14 -21.00 1.77
CA GLN A 94 14.36 -19.97 2.44
C GLN A 94 14.60 -20.18 3.94
N CYS A 95 15.37 -19.29 4.56
CA CYS A 95 15.39 -19.19 6.02
C CYS A 95 13.93 -19.14 6.45
N ALA A 96 13.52 -20.07 7.31
CA ALA A 96 12.14 -20.12 7.78
C ALA A 96 11.85 -18.81 8.51
N MET A 97 11.21 -17.87 7.83
CA MET A 97 10.80 -16.60 8.42
C MET A 97 9.96 -16.92 9.65
N THR A 98 10.31 -16.31 10.78
CA THR A 98 9.46 -16.35 11.97
C THR A 98 8.09 -15.78 11.64
N ASP A 99 7.04 -16.19 12.35
CA ASP A 99 5.70 -15.62 12.14
C ASP A 99 5.68 -14.10 12.34
N HIS A 100 6.56 -13.57 13.19
CA HIS A 100 6.76 -12.14 13.38
C HIS A 100 7.36 -11.45 12.15
N GLU A 101 8.42 -11.99 11.55
CA GLU A 101 9.00 -11.45 10.31
C GLU A 101 8.00 -11.53 9.15
N ARG A 102 7.22 -12.61 9.08
CA ARG A 102 6.18 -12.76 8.06
C ARG A 102 5.09 -11.71 8.23
N GLU A 103 4.62 -11.46 9.45
CA GLU A 103 3.67 -10.39 9.74
C GLU A 103 4.23 -9.00 9.38
N TRP A 104 5.46 -8.71 9.80
CA TRP A 104 6.09 -7.44 9.46
C TRP A 104 6.25 -7.24 7.96
N SER A 105 6.55 -8.29 7.20
CA SER A 105 6.60 -8.20 5.74
C SER A 105 5.24 -7.81 5.13
N PHE A 106 4.13 -8.28 5.72
CA PHE A 106 2.78 -7.88 5.30
C PHE A 106 2.48 -6.43 5.67
N VAL A 107 2.84 -6.00 6.88
CA VAL A 107 2.63 -4.63 7.39
C VAL A 107 3.36 -3.59 6.54
N LYS A 108 4.59 -3.91 6.12
CA LYS A 108 5.46 -3.00 5.36
C LYS A 108 5.13 -2.97 3.87
N SER A 109 4.48 -4.01 3.34
CA SER A 109 4.10 -4.05 1.92
C SER A 109 2.97 -3.06 1.60
N VAL A 110 3.28 -2.04 0.81
CA VAL A 110 2.27 -1.15 0.21
C VAL A 110 1.82 -1.74 -1.13
N GLY A 111 0.55 -2.08 -1.24
CA GLY A 111 -0.01 -2.66 -2.45
C GLY A 111 -0.09 -1.64 -3.57
N THR A 112 0.10 -2.07 -4.83
CA THR A 112 0.11 -1.19 -6.01
C THR A 112 -1.15 -0.32 -6.10
N GLY A 113 -2.33 -0.86 -5.77
CA GLY A 113 -3.56 -0.05 -5.72
C GLY A 113 -3.43 1.14 -4.75
N SER A 114 -2.89 0.92 -3.55
CA SER A 114 -2.70 1.96 -2.53
C SER A 114 -1.70 3.01 -2.99
N ILE A 115 -0.63 2.62 -3.70
CA ILE A 115 0.30 3.56 -4.34
C ILE A 115 -0.47 4.48 -5.30
N GLY A 116 -1.31 3.92 -6.16
CA GLY A 116 -2.17 4.69 -7.06
C GLY A 116 -3.12 5.62 -6.34
N ALA A 117 -3.69 5.19 -5.21
CA ALA A 117 -4.57 6.02 -4.39
C ALA A 117 -3.81 7.20 -3.77
N ARG A 118 -2.59 6.97 -3.26
CA ARG A 118 -1.71 8.04 -2.76
C ARG A 118 -1.33 9.02 -3.87
N LYS A 119 -1.03 8.51 -5.06
CA LYS A 119 -0.69 9.31 -6.25
C LYS A 119 -1.84 10.21 -6.70
N VAL A 120 -3.06 9.67 -6.77
CA VAL A 120 -4.29 10.44 -7.04
C VAL A 120 -4.52 11.48 -5.96
N LEU A 121 -4.40 11.09 -4.70
CA LEU A 121 -4.58 12.01 -3.57
C LEU A 121 -3.57 13.16 -3.63
N ALA A 122 -2.27 12.87 -3.76
CA ALA A 122 -1.25 13.90 -3.86
C ALA A 122 -1.45 14.82 -5.07
N THR A 123 -1.84 14.26 -6.22
CA THR A 123 -2.06 15.05 -7.42
C THR A 123 -3.26 15.99 -7.27
N ILE A 124 -4.35 15.55 -6.63
CA ILE A 124 -5.53 16.40 -6.39
C ILE A 124 -5.18 17.63 -5.55
N TYR A 125 -4.31 17.48 -4.54
CA TYR A 125 -3.86 18.60 -3.70
C TYR A 125 -2.62 19.32 -4.25
N GLN A 126 -2.00 18.79 -5.31
CA GLN A 126 -0.73 19.24 -5.86
C GLN A 126 0.38 19.30 -4.80
N SER A 127 0.37 18.35 -3.87
CA SER A 127 1.33 18.23 -2.76
C SER A 127 1.32 16.80 -2.22
N CYS A 128 2.41 16.37 -1.57
CA CYS A 128 2.47 15.10 -0.85
C CYS A 128 1.96 15.19 0.61
N GLU A 129 1.67 16.38 1.13
CA GLU A 129 1.06 16.57 2.46
C GLU A 129 -0.16 15.68 2.78
N PRO A 130 -1.13 15.45 1.86
CA PRO A 130 -2.26 14.56 2.15
C PRO A 130 -1.85 13.08 2.26
N ILE A 131 -0.66 12.69 1.80
CA ILE A 131 -0.13 11.34 2.03
C ILE A 131 0.25 11.17 3.49
N ASP A 132 0.71 12.20 4.21
CA ASP A 132 1.13 12.08 5.61
C ASP A 132 0.00 12.42 6.60
N THR A 133 -1.01 13.16 6.15
CA THR A 133 -2.13 13.58 7.00
C THR A 133 -3.22 12.52 7.07
N VAL A 134 -3.45 11.94 8.26
CA VAL A 134 -4.54 10.99 8.53
C VAL A 134 -5.64 11.66 9.34
N ILE A 135 -6.88 11.61 8.84
CA ILE A 135 -8.07 12.06 9.56
C ILE A 135 -8.49 10.99 10.57
N ASP A 136 -8.67 11.38 11.83
CA ASP A 136 -9.04 10.48 12.92
C ASP A 136 -10.36 10.91 13.60
N SER A 137 -10.72 10.29 14.72
CA SER A 137 -11.92 10.63 15.49
C SER A 137 -11.90 12.05 16.06
N ARG A 138 -10.73 12.61 16.34
CA ARG A 138 -10.51 13.93 16.94
C ARG A 138 -10.49 15.06 15.92
N THR A 139 -10.21 14.78 14.66
CA THR A 139 -10.24 15.80 13.60
C THR A 139 -11.63 16.46 13.51
N PRO A 140 -11.76 17.79 13.56
CA PRO A 140 -13.07 18.46 13.49
C PRO A 140 -13.69 18.34 12.10
N SER A 141 -15.02 18.53 11.99
CA SER A 141 -15.70 18.65 10.70
C SER A 141 -15.33 19.94 9.97
N LEU A 142 -15.26 19.90 8.63
CA LEU A 142 -14.99 21.11 7.84
C LEU A 142 -16.13 22.12 7.91
N SER A 143 -15.74 23.39 7.87
CA SER A 143 -16.61 24.55 7.68
C SER A 143 -16.58 25.02 6.22
N GLY A 144 -17.52 25.88 5.80
CA GLY A 144 -17.52 26.46 4.45
C GLY A 144 -18.01 25.54 3.33
N VAL A 145 -18.39 24.30 3.65
CA VAL A 145 -18.93 23.30 2.72
C VAL A 145 -20.19 22.65 3.30
N SER A 146 -21.21 22.48 2.45
CA SER A 146 -22.47 21.85 2.82
C SER A 146 -22.95 20.85 1.75
N THR A 147 -24.05 20.17 2.04
CA THR A 147 -24.75 19.32 1.09
C THR A 147 -26.11 19.91 0.78
N GLN A 148 -26.47 19.91 -0.50
CA GLN A 148 -27.76 20.32 -1.01
C GLN A 148 -28.38 19.17 -1.82
N GLU A 149 -29.70 19.03 -1.74
CA GLU A 149 -30.44 18.10 -2.60
C GLU A 149 -30.50 18.67 -4.03
N ALA A 150 -30.28 17.82 -5.01
CA ALA A 150 -30.32 18.14 -6.43
C ALA A 150 -30.96 16.99 -7.20
N THR A 151 -31.40 17.26 -8.43
CA THR A 151 -32.04 16.26 -9.28
C THR A 151 -31.32 16.19 -10.61
N PHE A 152 -30.99 14.99 -11.08
CA PHE A 152 -30.42 14.76 -12.40
C PHE A 152 -31.44 15.10 -13.49
N SER A 153 -30.99 15.25 -14.73
CA SER A 153 -31.87 15.51 -15.88
C SER A 153 -32.88 14.37 -16.14
N ASP A 154 -32.62 13.18 -15.62
CA ASP A 154 -33.51 12.02 -15.71
C ASP A 154 -34.53 11.93 -14.55
N GLY A 155 -34.54 12.91 -13.65
CA GLY A 155 -35.44 12.96 -12.49
C GLY A 155 -34.91 12.26 -11.23
N THR A 156 -33.69 11.70 -11.26
CA THR A 156 -33.12 11.02 -10.09
C THR A 156 -32.55 12.02 -9.09
N ASP A 157 -33.00 11.98 -7.83
CA ASP A 157 -32.48 12.82 -6.77
C ASP A 157 -31.10 12.36 -6.28
N PHE A 158 -30.24 13.32 -5.96
CA PHE A 158 -28.90 13.10 -5.43
C PHE A 158 -28.41 14.28 -4.59
N LYS A 159 -27.31 14.05 -3.87
CA LYS A 159 -26.70 15.05 -2.99
C LYS A 159 -25.51 15.72 -3.66
N GLN A 160 -25.60 17.04 -3.84
CA GLN A 160 -24.51 17.88 -4.32
C GLN A 160 -23.74 18.52 -3.16
N ARG A 161 -22.45 18.77 -3.38
CA ARG A 161 -21.63 19.60 -2.50
C ARG A 161 -21.62 21.04 -2.93
N VAL A 162 -21.79 21.94 -1.97
CA VAL A 162 -21.75 23.39 -2.18
C VAL A 162 -20.65 23.95 -1.30
N VAL A 163 -19.66 24.60 -1.91
CA VAL A 163 -18.63 25.36 -1.17
C VAL A 163 -19.08 26.81 -1.14
N HIS A 164 -19.52 27.27 0.03
CA HIS A 164 -20.03 28.63 0.20
C HIS A 164 -18.97 29.59 0.78
N ASP A 165 -17.93 29.07 1.43
CA ASP A 165 -16.79 29.85 1.93
C ASP A 165 -15.48 29.04 1.81
N VAL A 166 -14.68 29.37 0.80
CA VAL A 166 -13.37 28.71 0.56
C VAL A 166 -12.39 29.01 1.70
N GLY A 167 -12.38 30.24 2.23
CA GLY A 167 -11.47 30.60 3.30
C GLY A 167 -11.75 29.83 4.58
N ALA A 168 -13.02 29.67 4.95
CA ALA A 168 -13.41 28.83 6.08
C ALA A 168 -13.09 27.35 5.83
N MET A 169 -13.29 26.87 4.61
CA MET A 169 -12.93 25.50 4.24
C MET A 169 -11.42 25.27 4.37
N VAL A 170 -10.58 26.13 3.77
CA VAL A 170 -9.12 26.03 3.85
C VAL A 170 -8.64 26.06 5.29
N ARG A 171 -9.07 27.05 6.09
CA ARG A 171 -8.65 27.19 7.50
C ARG A 171 -9.09 26.03 8.39
N SER A 172 -10.21 25.37 8.09
CA SER A 172 -10.71 24.23 8.88
C SER A 172 -10.22 22.87 8.38
N HIS A 173 -9.53 22.82 7.23
CA HIS A 173 -9.09 21.59 6.60
C HIS A 173 -7.62 21.29 6.91
N GLU A 174 -7.35 20.15 7.56
CA GLU A 174 -6.00 19.77 8.01
C GLU A 174 -4.91 19.87 6.94
N VAL A 175 -5.18 19.37 5.73
CA VAL A 175 -4.24 19.48 4.60
C VAL A 175 -4.19 20.91 4.04
N LEU A 176 -5.31 21.46 3.58
CA LEU A 176 -5.31 22.77 2.90
C LEU A 176 -4.78 23.90 3.78
N ARG A 177 -5.03 23.86 5.09
CA ARG A 177 -4.49 24.83 6.05
C ARG A 177 -2.95 24.81 6.04
N LYS A 178 -2.33 23.63 6.08
CA LYS A 178 -0.86 23.50 6.03
C LYS A 178 -0.30 23.97 4.69
N LEU A 179 -1.00 23.71 3.59
CA LEU A 179 -0.62 24.20 2.27
C LEU A 179 -0.73 25.73 2.17
N ASP A 180 -1.74 26.34 2.78
CA ASP A 180 -1.90 27.80 2.84
C ASP A 180 -0.82 28.48 3.71
N GLU A 181 -0.31 27.76 4.71
CA GLU A 181 0.78 28.19 5.59
C GLU A 181 2.18 28.00 4.97
N ASP A 182 2.31 27.20 3.91
CA ASP A 182 3.59 26.90 3.25
C ASP A 182 3.94 27.98 2.21
N PRO A 183 5.00 28.78 2.40
CA PRO A 183 5.40 29.83 1.45
C PRO A 183 5.88 29.27 0.10
N GLY A 184 6.23 27.99 0.02
CA GLY A 184 6.60 27.30 -1.22
C GLY A 184 5.40 26.77 -2.01
N TYR A 185 4.18 26.90 -1.48
CA TYR A 185 2.97 26.39 -2.09
C TYR A 185 2.12 27.51 -2.76
N PRO A 186 1.52 27.24 -3.93
CA PRO A 186 1.81 26.11 -4.82
C PRO A 186 3.19 26.30 -5.47
N GLY A 187 3.85 25.18 -5.79
CA GLY A 187 5.07 25.23 -6.60
C GLY A 187 4.81 25.87 -7.98
N GLU A 188 5.88 26.35 -8.62
CA GLU A 188 5.78 26.95 -9.94
C GLU A 188 5.14 25.99 -10.96
N GLY A 189 4.12 26.47 -11.69
CA GLY A 189 3.38 25.66 -12.67
C GLY A 189 2.35 24.69 -12.07
N CYS A 190 2.21 24.65 -10.74
CA CYS A 190 1.27 23.77 -10.05
C CYS A 190 -0.09 24.44 -9.80
N ILE A 191 -1.12 23.60 -9.64
CA ILE A 191 -2.48 24.10 -9.39
C ILE A 191 -2.66 24.35 -7.89
N ASP A 192 -3.15 25.54 -7.56
CA ASP A 192 -3.45 25.91 -6.19
C ASP A 192 -4.74 25.26 -5.68
N ALA A 193 -4.60 24.24 -4.83
CA ALA A 193 -5.73 23.56 -4.21
C ALA A 193 -6.41 24.40 -3.11
N THR A 194 -5.78 25.44 -2.55
CA THR A 194 -6.48 26.34 -1.59
C THR A 194 -7.49 27.22 -2.32
N LYS A 195 -7.26 27.51 -3.61
CA LYS A 195 -8.18 28.26 -4.47
C LYS A 195 -9.27 27.40 -5.11
N VAL A 196 -9.00 26.12 -5.36
CA VAL A 196 -9.94 25.17 -5.95
C VAL A 196 -9.93 23.88 -5.12
N PRO A 197 -10.49 23.91 -3.89
CA PRO A 197 -10.38 22.80 -2.96
C PRO A 197 -11.05 21.55 -3.53
N PRO A 198 -10.45 20.37 -3.28
CA PRO A 198 -11.08 19.11 -3.64
C PRO A 198 -12.17 18.75 -2.65
N VAL A 199 -13.32 18.36 -3.18
CA VAL A 199 -14.46 17.85 -2.41
C VAL A 199 -14.90 16.50 -2.95
N TYR A 200 -15.59 15.72 -2.12
CA TYR A 200 -16.33 14.58 -2.63
C TYR A 200 -17.52 15.08 -3.46
N GLY A 201 -17.71 14.53 -4.65
CA GLY A 201 -18.89 14.82 -5.47
C GLY A 201 -19.54 13.52 -5.93
N TYR A 202 -20.77 13.24 -5.47
CA TYR A 202 -21.52 12.09 -5.94
C TYR A 202 -21.75 12.17 -7.44
N GLY A 203 -21.32 11.17 -8.20
CA GLY A 203 -21.39 11.18 -9.66
C GLY A 203 -20.39 12.12 -10.35
N SER A 204 -19.44 12.72 -9.62
CA SER A 204 -18.32 13.49 -10.20
C SER A 204 -17.28 12.55 -10.85
N ARG A 205 -17.69 11.87 -11.91
CA ARG A 205 -16.86 10.98 -12.72
C ARG A 205 -16.03 11.78 -13.72
N LYS A 206 -14.80 11.35 -13.99
CA LYS A 206 -13.84 12.03 -14.89
C LYS A 206 -13.83 11.42 -16.29
N GLY A 207 -14.29 10.18 -16.42
CA GLY A 207 -14.35 9.50 -17.72
C GLY A 207 -12.93 9.20 -18.21
N LEU A 208 -12.35 8.12 -17.70
CA LEU A 208 -10.93 7.75 -17.86
C LEU A 208 -10.52 7.33 -19.29
N ARG A 209 -11.25 7.71 -20.34
CA ARG A 209 -11.01 7.26 -21.72
C ARG A 209 -9.80 7.93 -22.40
N SER A 210 -9.17 8.90 -21.75
CA SER A 210 -7.97 9.58 -22.23
C SER A 210 -6.72 9.09 -21.48
N ASN A 211 -5.57 9.17 -22.14
CA ASN A 211 -4.26 8.88 -21.52
C ASN A 211 -3.88 9.88 -20.42
N GLU A 212 -4.60 11.00 -20.29
CA GLU A 212 -4.45 11.96 -19.21
C GLU A 212 -5.78 12.13 -18.45
N ILE A 213 -5.76 11.96 -17.13
CA ILE A 213 -6.92 12.10 -16.24
C ILE A 213 -6.88 13.48 -15.57
N ASN A 214 -7.91 14.30 -15.81
CA ASN A 214 -8.00 15.65 -15.24
C ASN A 214 -8.85 15.67 -13.96
N LEU A 215 -8.18 15.68 -12.81
CA LEU A 215 -8.81 15.63 -11.48
C LEU A 215 -9.38 16.99 -11.03
N PHE A 216 -8.91 18.10 -11.59
CA PHE A 216 -9.24 19.49 -11.17
C PHE A 216 -10.57 20.02 -11.72
N THR A 217 -11.36 19.16 -12.34
CA THR A 217 -12.70 19.50 -12.82
C THR A 217 -13.74 19.37 -11.71
N ARG A 218 -14.82 20.14 -11.80
CA ARG A 218 -15.91 20.17 -10.80
C ARG A 218 -16.64 18.82 -10.67
N GLY A 219 -17.00 18.21 -11.79
CA GLY A 219 -17.90 17.05 -11.83
C GLY A 219 -19.36 17.40 -11.48
N GLN A 220 -20.27 16.43 -11.61
CA GLN A 220 -21.72 16.64 -11.44
C GLN A 220 -22.16 16.75 -9.97
N GLY A 221 -21.41 16.14 -9.06
CA GLY A 221 -21.71 16.10 -7.62
C GLY A 221 -21.30 17.35 -6.86
N VAL A 222 -20.84 18.39 -7.55
CA VAL A 222 -20.42 19.66 -6.96
C VAL A 222 -21.19 20.77 -7.64
N SER A 223 -21.82 21.63 -6.84
CA SER A 223 -22.69 22.69 -7.32
C SER A 223 -21.93 23.72 -8.15
N ARG A 224 -22.66 24.32 -9.10
CA ARG A 224 -22.19 25.51 -9.83
C ARG A 224 -22.42 26.78 -9.02
N GLU A 225 -23.34 26.73 -8.07
CA GLU A 225 -23.62 27.81 -7.14
C GLU A 225 -22.57 27.78 -6.03
N GLY A 226 -22.06 28.95 -5.65
CA GLY A 226 -20.97 29.08 -4.69
C GLY A 226 -19.59 29.13 -5.34
N ALA A 227 -18.58 28.86 -4.51
CA ALA A 227 -17.19 28.93 -4.89
C ALA A 227 -16.74 27.73 -5.73
N ARG A 228 -15.66 27.94 -6.49
CA ARG A 228 -15.10 26.92 -7.37
C ARG A 228 -14.43 25.82 -6.54
N ALA A 229 -14.80 24.57 -6.79
CA ALA A 229 -14.19 23.39 -6.21
C ALA A 229 -14.01 22.30 -7.26
N SER A 230 -13.04 21.40 -7.05
CA SER A 230 -12.90 20.18 -7.84
C SER A 230 -13.63 19.04 -7.14
N GLY A 231 -14.21 18.13 -7.91
CA GLY A 231 -15.03 17.04 -7.35
C GLY A 231 -14.65 15.69 -7.91
N ILE A 232 -14.55 14.68 -7.06
CA ILE A 232 -14.35 13.29 -7.48
C ILE A 232 -15.26 12.35 -6.69
N ASP A 233 -15.88 11.41 -7.39
CA ASP A 233 -16.69 10.37 -6.75
C ASP A 233 -15.81 9.28 -6.09
N CYS A 234 -16.36 8.56 -5.10
CA CYS A 234 -15.70 7.46 -4.42
C CYS A 234 -15.19 6.38 -5.39
N SER A 235 -16.02 5.99 -6.34
CA SER A 235 -15.69 4.91 -7.29
C SER A 235 -14.80 5.38 -8.43
N GLU A 236 -14.93 6.65 -8.83
CA GLU A 236 -14.00 7.30 -9.74
C GLU A 236 -12.61 7.43 -9.15
N PHE A 237 -12.50 7.74 -7.85
CA PHE A 237 -11.22 7.82 -7.15
C PHE A 237 -10.45 6.50 -7.22
N ILE A 238 -11.11 5.38 -6.93
CA ILE A 238 -10.51 4.03 -7.03
C ILE A 238 -10.14 3.70 -8.47
N SER A 239 -11.01 4.04 -9.42
CA SER A 239 -10.75 3.81 -10.85
C SER A 239 -9.55 4.62 -11.36
N ALA A 240 -9.42 5.88 -10.93
CA ALA A 240 -8.28 6.73 -11.26
C ALA A 240 -6.99 6.21 -10.60
N ALA A 241 -7.07 5.70 -9.38
CA ALA A 241 -5.94 5.08 -8.68
C ALA A 241 -5.41 3.85 -9.45
N TYR A 242 -6.32 2.99 -9.90
CA TYR A 242 -5.96 1.83 -10.72
C TYR A 242 -5.36 2.27 -12.05
N ALA A 243 -5.98 3.21 -12.75
CA ALA A 243 -5.47 3.72 -14.01
C ALA A 243 -4.07 4.35 -13.87
N ALA A 244 -3.83 5.13 -12.80
CA ALA A 244 -2.55 5.80 -12.54
C ALA A 244 -1.37 4.84 -12.31
N GLU A 245 -1.66 3.58 -11.99
CA GLU A 245 -0.70 2.48 -11.80
C GLU A 245 -0.82 1.40 -12.89
N GLY A 246 -1.60 1.65 -13.94
CA GLY A 246 -1.76 0.70 -15.04
C GLY A 246 -2.53 -0.58 -14.67
N LEU A 247 -3.34 -0.58 -13.61
CA LEU A 247 -4.11 -1.76 -13.19
C LEU A 247 -5.44 -1.87 -13.96
N LYS A 248 -5.73 -3.06 -14.47
CA LYS A 248 -7.01 -3.38 -15.13
C LYS A 248 -8.05 -3.90 -14.14
N PHE A 249 -9.32 -3.73 -14.47
CA PHE A 249 -10.40 -4.41 -13.73
C PHE A 249 -10.76 -5.76 -14.37
N THR A 250 -10.58 -5.87 -15.68
CA THR A 250 -10.62 -7.14 -16.41
C THR A 250 -9.47 -7.24 -17.39
N SER A 251 -8.93 -8.43 -17.64
CA SER A 251 -7.76 -8.62 -18.50
C SER A 251 -8.00 -8.22 -19.96
N ASN A 252 -9.27 -8.14 -20.37
CA ASN A 252 -9.69 -7.71 -21.70
C ASN A 252 -9.94 -6.20 -21.82
N ASP A 253 -9.76 -5.42 -20.75
CA ASP A 253 -9.95 -3.97 -20.81
C ASP A 253 -8.92 -3.36 -21.77
N ARG A 254 -9.39 -2.71 -22.84
CA ARG A 254 -8.53 -2.03 -23.84
C ARG A 254 -8.21 -0.59 -23.45
N ASP A 255 -9.18 0.08 -22.83
CA ASP A 255 -9.08 1.45 -22.34
C ASP A 255 -9.27 1.46 -20.82
N TYR A 256 -8.77 2.50 -20.12
CA TYR A 256 -9.03 2.66 -18.69
C TYR A 256 -10.53 2.75 -18.42
N ARG A 257 -10.98 2.03 -17.41
CA ARG A 257 -12.40 1.97 -17.05
C ARG A 257 -12.68 2.72 -15.78
N SER A 258 -13.73 3.52 -15.84
CA SER A 258 -14.40 3.97 -14.63
C SER A 258 -15.52 2.99 -14.29
N LEU A 259 -15.46 2.41 -13.10
CA LEU A 259 -16.50 1.52 -12.58
C LEU A 259 -17.26 2.20 -11.43
N THR A 260 -18.58 1.99 -11.38
CA THR A 260 -19.37 2.33 -10.19
C THR A 260 -19.14 1.30 -9.09
N THR A 261 -19.53 1.58 -7.84
CA THR A 261 -19.47 0.59 -6.73
C THR A 261 -20.24 -0.70 -7.05
N THR A 262 -21.35 -0.58 -7.79
CA THR A 262 -22.13 -1.72 -8.31
C THR A 262 -21.38 -2.47 -9.38
N SER A 263 -20.86 -1.78 -10.41
CA SER A 263 -20.11 -2.42 -11.48
C SER A 263 -18.84 -3.09 -10.96
N LEU A 264 -18.16 -2.49 -9.98
CA LEU A 264 -16.99 -3.05 -9.33
C LEU A 264 -17.34 -4.37 -8.61
N HIS A 265 -18.43 -4.36 -7.83
CA HIS A 265 -18.91 -5.57 -7.15
C HIS A 265 -19.29 -6.69 -8.12
N ASP A 266 -19.88 -6.35 -9.27
CA ASP A 266 -20.34 -7.33 -10.25
C ASP A 266 -19.19 -7.82 -11.16
N THR A 267 -18.13 -7.03 -11.34
CA THR A 267 -16.98 -7.36 -12.20
C THR A 267 -16.23 -8.60 -11.72
N VAL A 268 -16.27 -8.90 -10.41
CA VAL A 268 -15.61 -10.08 -9.83
C VAL A 268 -16.13 -11.41 -10.39
N ARG A 269 -17.37 -11.42 -10.90
CA ARG A 269 -18.04 -12.59 -11.48
C ARG A 269 -17.57 -12.88 -12.92
N SER A 270 -16.84 -11.96 -13.54
CA SER A 270 -16.26 -12.17 -14.86
C SER A 270 -15.13 -13.21 -14.79
N LYS A 271 -15.08 -14.11 -15.78
CA LYS A 271 -13.96 -15.05 -15.94
C LYS A 271 -12.63 -14.31 -16.08
N ASN A 272 -12.66 -13.17 -16.76
CA ASN A 272 -11.49 -12.33 -17.05
C ASN A 272 -11.27 -11.24 -15.99
N SER A 273 -11.89 -11.37 -14.82
CA SER A 273 -11.76 -10.37 -13.77
C SER A 273 -10.34 -10.34 -13.20
N CYS A 274 -9.77 -9.14 -13.13
CA CYS A 274 -8.49 -8.86 -12.47
C CYS A 274 -8.66 -8.46 -11.01
N ILE A 275 -9.90 -8.39 -10.53
CA ILE A 275 -10.22 -8.15 -9.13
C ILE A 275 -11.03 -9.32 -8.59
N LYS A 276 -10.58 -9.92 -7.50
CA LYS A 276 -11.23 -11.10 -6.92
C LYS A 276 -11.59 -10.85 -5.45
N PRO A 277 -12.67 -11.45 -4.95
CA PRO A 277 -12.96 -11.43 -3.53
C PRO A 277 -11.81 -12.09 -2.77
N VAL A 278 -11.42 -11.50 -1.64
CA VAL A 278 -10.31 -12.02 -0.86
C VAL A 278 -10.73 -13.25 -0.07
N LYS A 279 -9.84 -14.24 0.02
CA LYS A 279 -9.84 -15.25 1.08
C LYS A 279 -8.58 -15.03 1.92
N PHE A 280 -8.75 -14.85 3.21
CA PHE A 280 -7.63 -14.67 4.11
C PHE A 280 -7.01 -16.01 4.44
N LYS A 281 -5.67 -16.09 4.41
CA LYS A 281 -4.96 -17.15 5.11
C LYS A 281 -4.89 -16.77 6.58
N LEU A 282 -5.56 -17.51 7.45
CA LEU A 282 -5.66 -17.16 8.86
C LEU A 282 -4.32 -17.41 9.58
N PRO A 283 -3.94 -16.57 10.56
CA PRO A 283 -4.70 -15.46 11.14
C PRO A 283 -4.54 -14.10 10.43
N TYR A 284 -3.85 -14.05 9.30
CA TYR A 284 -3.66 -12.81 8.53
C TYR A 284 -5.00 -12.35 7.94
N SER A 285 -5.08 -11.07 7.53
CA SER A 285 -6.33 -10.51 7.01
C SER A 285 -6.12 -9.53 5.85
N ILE A 286 -6.75 -8.35 5.92
CA ILE A 286 -6.66 -7.32 4.88
C ILE A 286 -5.21 -6.88 4.67
N ARG A 287 -4.92 -6.45 3.44
CA ARG A 287 -3.62 -5.91 3.05
C ARG A 287 -3.79 -4.52 2.44
N SER A 288 -2.69 -3.76 2.42
CA SER A 288 -2.62 -2.53 1.64
C SER A 288 -3.02 -2.79 0.18
N GLY A 289 -3.85 -1.91 -0.38
CA GLY A 289 -4.41 -2.04 -1.73
C GLY A 289 -5.71 -2.84 -1.82
N ASP A 290 -6.15 -3.53 -0.76
CA ASP A 290 -7.47 -4.15 -0.76
C ASP A 290 -8.57 -3.10 -0.86
N ILE A 291 -9.61 -3.40 -1.64
CA ILE A 291 -10.77 -2.54 -1.81
C ILE A 291 -11.92 -3.07 -0.96
N ILE A 292 -12.43 -2.24 -0.05
CA ILE A 292 -13.65 -2.53 0.71
C ILE A 292 -14.80 -1.79 0.04
N ASN A 293 -15.79 -2.54 -0.46
CA ASN A 293 -16.85 -2.02 -1.29
C ASN A 293 -18.24 -2.42 -0.76
N VAL A 294 -19.16 -1.46 -0.77
CA VAL A 294 -20.59 -1.68 -0.58
C VAL A 294 -21.30 -1.29 -1.87
N LYS A 295 -21.77 -2.30 -2.62
CA LYS A 295 -22.50 -2.17 -3.89
C LYS A 295 -23.58 -1.10 -3.76
N GLY A 296 -23.57 -0.09 -4.64
CA GLY A 296 -24.56 1.00 -4.66
C GLY A 296 -24.48 1.94 -3.47
N SER A 297 -23.35 2.02 -2.77
CA SER A 297 -23.17 2.95 -1.65
C SER A 297 -21.79 3.60 -1.67
N HIS A 298 -20.74 2.94 -1.19
CA HIS A 298 -19.42 3.54 -1.01
C HIS A 298 -18.30 2.53 -1.20
N VAL A 299 -17.13 3.02 -1.56
CA VAL A 299 -15.92 2.21 -1.73
C VAL A 299 -14.71 2.94 -1.15
N ILE A 300 -13.83 2.17 -0.51
CA ILE A 300 -12.57 2.65 0.06
C ILE A 300 -11.43 1.70 -0.33
N MET A 301 -10.20 2.20 -0.25
CA MET A 301 -9.01 1.38 -0.42
C MET A 301 -8.21 1.36 0.88
N VAL A 302 -7.87 0.17 1.36
CA VAL A 302 -6.96 -0.02 2.49
C VAL A 302 -5.60 0.54 2.10
N ASP A 303 -5.05 1.42 2.93
CA ASP A 303 -3.82 2.14 2.63
C ASP A 303 -2.64 1.61 3.44
N THR A 304 -2.62 1.84 4.75
CA THR A 304 -1.63 1.23 5.66
C THR A 304 -2.34 0.25 6.58
N ILE A 305 -1.72 -0.88 6.85
CA ILE A 305 -2.16 -1.82 7.89
C ILE A 305 -1.14 -1.78 9.03
N GLY A 306 -1.59 -1.90 10.26
CA GLY A 306 -0.74 -2.23 11.39
C GLY A 306 -0.81 -3.72 11.71
N GLU A 307 -0.20 -4.13 12.82
CA GLU A 307 -0.33 -5.49 13.35
C GLU A 307 -1.80 -5.83 13.59
N ASP A 308 -2.16 -7.07 13.24
CA ASP A 308 -3.52 -7.62 13.34
C ASP A 308 -4.63 -6.61 12.96
N PRO A 309 -4.72 -6.18 11.68
CA PRO A 309 -5.48 -4.99 11.30
C PRO A 309 -6.99 -5.10 11.55
N LEU A 310 -7.52 -6.32 11.70
CA LEU A 310 -8.91 -6.60 12.04
C LEU A 310 -9.10 -7.22 13.43
N ALA A 311 -8.04 -7.26 14.25
CA ALA A 311 -8.01 -7.86 15.59
C ALA A 311 -8.40 -9.36 15.62
N ILE A 312 -8.25 -10.07 14.50
CA ILE A 312 -8.68 -11.47 14.36
C ILE A 312 -7.81 -12.37 15.24
N ARG A 313 -6.48 -12.18 15.19
CA ARG A 313 -5.54 -13.00 15.95
C ARG A 313 -5.76 -12.79 17.44
N LYS A 314 -5.70 -11.53 17.90
CA LYS A 314 -5.85 -11.13 19.31
C LYS A 314 -7.07 -11.78 19.96
N PHE A 315 -8.23 -11.70 19.31
CA PHE A 315 -9.47 -12.23 19.90
C PHE A 315 -9.65 -13.74 19.70
N SER A 316 -8.97 -14.35 18.72
CA SER A 316 -8.94 -15.81 18.57
C SER A 316 -8.12 -16.47 19.68
N GLU A 317 -6.95 -15.90 20.04
CA GLU A 317 -6.12 -16.39 21.15
C GLU A 317 -6.84 -16.33 22.50
N LEU A 318 -7.74 -15.35 22.65
CA LEU A 318 -8.56 -15.18 23.85
C LEU A 318 -9.84 -16.02 23.84
N GLY A 319 -10.21 -16.67 22.73
CA GLY A 319 -11.50 -17.35 22.59
C GLY A 319 -12.71 -16.41 22.64
N ARG A 320 -12.54 -15.12 22.32
CA ARG A 320 -13.54 -14.04 22.55
C ARG A 320 -13.92 -13.31 21.26
N CYS A 321 -14.15 -14.05 20.17
CA CYS A 321 -14.37 -13.46 18.84
C CYS A 321 -15.52 -12.45 18.75
N ASP A 322 -16.59 -12.61 19.54
CA ASP A 322 -17.73 -11.69 19.51
C ASP A 322 -17.43 -10.31 20.11
N ASP A 323 -16.30 -10.17 20.81
CA ASP A 323 -15.87 -8.93 21.46
C ASP A 323 -15.08 -8.00 20.54
N ILE A 324 -14.74 -8.44 19.32
CA ILE A 324 -14.09 -7.57 18.32
C ILE A 324 -14.97 -6.34 18.09
N THR A 325 -14.38 -5.15 18.18
CA THR A 325 -15.05 -3.87 17.87
C THR A 325 -14.31 -3.10 16.77
N ILE A 326 -14.96 -2.09 16.19
CA ILE A 326 -14.30 -1.22 15.18
C ILE A 326 -13.14 -0.43 15.80
N SER A 327 -13.16 -0.16 17.11
CA SER A 327 -12.03 0.47 17.83
C SER A 327 -10.79 -0.42 17.90
N ASP A 328 -10.93 -1.73 17.71
CA ASP A 328 -9.80 -2.65 17.68
C ASP A 328 -9.11 -2.69 16.30
N PHE A 329 -9.70 -2.10 15.26
CA PHE A 329 -9.09 -2.09 13.93
C PHE A 329 -7.85 -1.22 13.88
N ASN A 330 -6.82 -1.74 13.20
CA ASN A 330 -5.50 -1.11 13.12
C ASN A 330 -5.11 -0.95 11.65
N PHE A 331 -5.82 -0.08 10.93
CA PHE A 331 -5.48 0.26 9.55
C PHE A 331 -5.99 1.67 9.20
N THR A 332 -5.40 2.25 8.16
CA THR A 332 -5.90 3.45 7.51
C THR A 332 -6.42 3.10 6.12
N TYR A 333 -7.31 3.94 5.60
CA TYR A 333 -7.84 3.80 4.26
C TYR A 333 -7.82 5.15 3.53
N ILE A 334 -7.71 5.11 2.21
CA ILE A 334 -7.89 6.27 1.34
C ILE A 334 -9.26 6.17 0.66
N HIS A 335 -9.95 7.29 0.56
CA HIS A 335 -11.20 7.38 -0.17
C HIS A 335 -11.47 8.79 -0.67
N SER A 336 -12.48 8.94 -1.55
CA SER A 336 -13.22 10.19 -1.69
C SER A 336 -14.61 10.01 -1.10
N GLY A 337 -14.95 10.74 -0.04
CA GLY A 337 -16.27 10.61 0.58
C GLY A 337 -16.69 11.79 1.44
N ALA A 338 -17.87 11.65 2.03
CA ALA A 338 -18.54 12.69 2.80
C ALA A 338 -18.08 12.82 4.26
N LEU A 339 -17.14 11.98 4.71
CA LEU A 339 -16.76 11.91 6.12
C LEU A 339 -16.23 13.27 6.59
N LYS A 340 -16.89 13.85 7.61
CA LYS A 340 -16.52 15.15 8.18
C LYS A 340 -16.44 16.29 7.13
N ASN A 341 -17.07 16.08 5.97
CA ASN A 341 -17.00 16.91 4.76
C ASN A 341 -15.63 17.04 4.08
N TYR A 342 -14.63 16.19 4.40
CA TYR A 342 -13.25 16.32 3.88
C TYR A 342 -13.05 16.00 2.40
N GLY A 343 -13.93 15.20 1.78
CA GLY A 343 -13.71 14.78 0.40
C GLY A 343 -12.63 13.69 0.28
N PRO A 344 -11.68 13.81 -0.67
CA PRO A 344 -10.53 12.91 -0.78
C PRO A 344 -9.58 13.02 0.42
N ALA A 345 -9.40 11.94 1.16
CA ALA A 345 -8.56 11.91 2.36
C ALA A 345 -8.06 10.50 2.73
N ARG A 346 -6.99 10.45 3.53
CA ARG A 346 -6.59 9.29 4.35
C ARG A 346 -7.32 9.34 5.68
N VAL A 347 -7.80 8.20 6.16
CA VAL A 347 -8.62 8.13 7.37
C VAL A 347 -8.25 6.90 8.20
N ASP A 348 -8.17 7.07 9.51
CA ASP A 348 -8.07 5.97 10.47
C ASP A 348 -9.41 5.23 10.57
N ALA A 349 -9.39 3.92 10.37
CA ALA A 349 -10.57 3.05 10.47
C ALA A 349 -11.35 3.22 11.80
N ARG A 350 -10.65 3.50 12.90
CA ARG A 350 -11.22 3.69 14.24
C ARG A 350 -12.12 4.92 14.34
N THR A 351 -12.05 5.83 13.38
CA THR A 351 -12.99 6.97 13.27
C THR A 351 -14.45 6.52 13.22
N HIS A 352 -14.71 5.29 12.75
CA HIS A 352 -16.05 4.71 12.68
C HIS A 352 -16.50 3.99 13.95
N ALA A 353 -15.68 3.95 15.01
CA ALA A 353 -16.02 3.23 16.24
C ALA A 353 -17.25 3.81 16.97
N THR A 354 -17.46 5.12 16.87
CA THR A 354 -18.55 5.83 17.58
C THR A 354 -19.76 6.13 16.69
N HIS A 355 -19.67 5.86 15.39
CA HIS A 355 -20.71 6.22 14.42
C HIS A 355 -21.23 4.96 13.71
N ARG A 356 -22.53 4.93 13.42
CA ARG A 356 -23.11 3.84 12.64
C ARG A 356 -22.58 3.89 11.22
N SER A 357 -21.82 2.86 10.83
CA SER A 357 -21.30 2.70 9.48
C SER A 357 -21.58 1.29 8.97
N THR A 358 -22.45 1.15 7.98
CA THR A 358 -22.82 -0.15 7.40
C THR A 358 -21.62 -0.89 6.84
N MET A 359 -20.66 -0.16 6.23
CA MET A 359 -19.43 -0.75 5.71
C MET A 359 -18.58 -1.37 6.82
N PHE A 360 -18.33 -0.64 7.91
CA PHE A 360 -17.49 -1.12 9.01
C PHE A 360 -18.20 -2.12 9.91
N ALA A 361 -19.54 -2.06 10.01
CA ALA A 361 -20.33 -3.11 10.65
C ALA A 361 -20.23 -4.44 9.90
N ASN A 362 -20.29 -4.41 8.56
CA ASN A 362 -20.07 -5.61 7.74
C ASN A 362 -18.62 -6.11 7.85
N LEU A 363 -17.64 -5.20 7.84
CA LEU A 363 -16.23 -5.56 8.03
C LEU A 363 -16.00 -6.26 9.38
N ARG A 364 -16.59 -5.71 10.46
CA ARG A 364 -16.59 -6.34 11.79
C ARG A 364 -17.21 -7.73 11.75
N ALA A 365 -18.36 -7.90 11.09
CA ALA A 365 -18.99 -9.22 10.98
C ALA A 365 -18.06 -10.24 10.29
N GLN A 366 -17.32 -9.83 9.25
CA GLN A 366 -16.32 -10.69 8.61
C GLN A 366 -15.12 -11.00 9.51
N ALA A 367 -14.66 -10.03 10.31
CA ALA A 367 -13.60 -10.25 11.29
C ALA A 367 -14.01 -11.26 12.37
N VAL A 368 -15.22 -11.11 12.93
CA VAL A 368 -15.79 -12.06 13.90
C VAL A 368 -15.90 -13.46 13.30
N ALA A 369 -16.40 -13.58 12.06
CA ALA A 369 -16.51 -14.86 11.38
C ALA A 369 -15.14 -15.51 11.13
N SER A 370 -14.13 -14.72 10.72
CA SER A 370 -12.76 -15.20 10.51
C SER A 370 -12.09 -15.63 11.82
N CYS A 371 -12.31 -14.91 12.91
CA CYS A 371 -11.86 -15.30 14.24
C CYS A 371 -12.48 -16.64 14.67
N LYS A 372 -13.79 -16.82 14.47
CA LYS A 372 -14.48 -18.09 14.78
C LYS A 372 -13.99 -19.24 13.90
N ALA A 373 -13.57 -18.95 12.66
CA ALA A 373 -12.97 -19.94 11.77
C ALA A 373 -11.63 -20.46 12.32
N ILE A 374 -10.79 -19.59 12.91
CA ILE A 374 -9.55 -20.01 13.61
C ILE A 374 -9.89 -20.95 14.77
N LEU A 375 -10.86 -20.59 15.60
CA LEU A 375 -11.31 -21.43 16.73
C LEU A 375 -11.90 -22.78 16.27
N SER A 376 -12.28 -22.88 15.00
CA SER A 376 -12.79 -24.10 14.36
C SER A 376 -11.71 -24.79 13.49
N GLU A 377 -10.44 -24.47 13.71
CA GLU A 377 -9.27 -25.06 13.03
C GLU A 377 -9.27 -24.89 11.50
N GLN A 378 -9.91 -23.83 10.99
CA GLN A 378 -9.85 -23.52 9.55
C GLN A 378 -8.57 -22.75 9.21
N GLU A 379 -7.92 -23.13 8.11
CA GLU A 379 -6.72 -22.43 7.61
C GLU A 379 -7.09 -21.12 6.87
N TYR A 380 -8.28 -21.06 6.26
CA TYR A 380 -8.72 -19.92 5.45
C TYR A 380 -10.05 -19.37 5.92
N SER A 381 -10.24 -18.07 5.76
CA SER A 381 -11.55 -17.45 5.90
C SER A 381 -12.50 -17.89 4.78
N ASN A 382 -13.79 -17.66 4.99
CA ASN A 382 -14.75 -17.61 3.89
C ASN A 382 -14.33 -16.53 2.86
N GLU A 383 -14.87 -16.65 1.66
CA GLU A 383 -14.73 -15.60 0.65
C GLU A 383 -15.36 -14.30 1.15
N MET A 384 -14.63 -13.20 1.08
CA MET A 384 -15.03 -11.89 1.61
C MET A 384 -16.05 -11.19 0.69
N MET A 385 -17.16 -11.86 0.44
CA MET A 385 -18.27 -11.37 -0.39
C MET A 385 -19.59 -11.85 0.21
N SER A 386 -20.45 -10.91 0.62
CA SER A 386 -21.77 -11.23 1.18
C SER A 386 -22.79 -10.13 0.87
N GLY A 387 -23.87 -10.51 0.19
CA GLY A 387 -24.92 -9.57 -0.22
C GLY A 387 -24.36 -8.43 -1.07
N ARG A 388 -24.34 -7.22 -0.50
CA ARG A 388 -23.79 -6.00 -1.15
C ARG A 388 -22.35 -5.69 -0.74
N PHE A 389 -21.82 -6.36 0.28
CA PHE A 389 -20.48 -6.11 0.81
C PHE A 389 -19.45 -7.01 0.13
N SER A 390 -18.27 -6.47 -0.14
CA SER A 390 -17.15 -7.24 -0.68
C SER A 390 -15.80 -6.61 -0.30
N ILE A 391 -14.80 -7.45 0.01
CA ILE A 391 -13.39 -7.08 0.07
C ILE A 391 -12.71 -7.69 -1.14
N LEU A 392 -12.13 -6.84 -1.99
CA LEU A 392 -11.60 -7.21 -3.30
C LEU A 392 -10.09 -6.95 -3.34
N ARG A 393 -9.34 -7.80 -4.04
CA ARG A 393 -7.91 -7.63 -4.28
C ARG A 393 -7.61 -7.75 -5.77
N HIS A 394 -6.73 -6.90 -6.26
CA HIS A 394 -6.21 -6.99 -7.63
C HIS A 394 -5.30 -8.22 -7.78
N ASN A 395 -5.41 -8.93 -8.91
CA ASN A 395 -4.52 -10.00 -9.27
C ASN A 395 -3.24 -9.44 -9.88
N SER A 396 -2.38 -8.88 -9.02
CA SER A 396 -1.13 -8.26 -9.42
C SER A 396 -0.06 -9.23 -9.93
N GLU A 397 -0.31 -10.54 -9.83
CA GLU A 397 0.60 -11.59 -10.33
C GLU A 397 0.36 -11.90 -11.82
N ASP A 398 -0.80 -11.53 -12.37
CA ASP A 398 -1.14 -11.78 -13.77
C ASP A 398 -0.81 -10.54 -14.63
N ALA A 399 0.16 -10.70 -15.54
CA ALA A 399 0.56 -9.64 -16.46
C ALA A 399 -0.59 -9.14 -17.35
N ALA A 400 -1.58 -9.99 -17.66
CA ALA A 400 -2.75 -9.59 -18.43
C ALA A 400 -3.65 -8.60 -17.68
N CYS A 401 -3.46 -8.47 -16.36
CA CYS A 401 -4.14 -7.51 -15.50
C CYS A 401 -3.48 -6.14 -15.43
N TYR A 402 -2.49 -5.89 -16.28
CA TYR A 402 -1.87 -4.58 -16.44
C TYR A 402 -2.12 -4.01 -17.83
N TYR A 403 -2.29 -2.69 -17.91
CA TYR A 403 -2.10 -1.93 -19.13
C TYR A 403 -0.60 -1.80 -19.42
N ASP A 404 -0.25 -1.66 -20.70
CA ASP A 404 1.14 -1.50 -21.11
C ASP A 404 1.76 -0.22 -20.54
N GLU A 405 0.94 0.84 -20.43
CA GLU A 405 1.33 2.13 -19.87
C GLU A 405 0.32 2.54 -18.79
N PRO A 406 0.76 3.15 -17.67
CA PRO A 406 -0.14 3.79 -16.72
C PRO A 406 -0.75 5.09 -17.27
N ALA A 407 -1.95 5.43 -16.81
CA ALA A 407 -2.58 6.71 -17.13
C ALA A 407 -1.82 7.85 -16.46
N LYS A 408 -1.61 8.95 -17.18
CA LYS A 408 -1.03 10.17 -16.61
C LYS A 408 -2.08 10.93 -15.85
N LEU A 409 -1.76 11.45 -14.68
CA LEU A 409 -2.62 12.42 -14.02
C LEU A 409 -2.21 13.83 -14.45
N LYS A 410 -3.18 14.68 -14.79
CA LYS A 410 -2.88 16.08 -15.09
C LYS A 410 -2.18 16.69 -13.86
N GLY A 411 -1.08 17.42 -14.06
CA GLY A 411 -0.35 18.06 -12.97
C GLY A 411 0.43 17.09 -12.06
N GLU A 412 0.58 15.82 -12.44
CA GLU A 412 1.37 14.83 -11.69
C GLU A 412 2.85 15.24 -11.53
N SER A 413 3.40 16.00 -12.47
CA SER A 413 4.78 16.49 -12.42
C SER A 413 5.08 17.31 -11.16
N CYS A 414 4.08 17.97 -10.59
CA CYS A 414 4.19 18.75 -9.36
C CYS A 414 4.43 17.91 -8.10
N ILE A 415 4.10 16.61 -8.15
CA ILE A 415 4.22 15.72 -6.99
C ILE A 415 5.25 14.61 -7.20
N ASN A 416 5.82 14.48 -8.40
CA ASN A 416 6.71 13.36 -8.72
C ASN A 416 7.89 13.24 -7.77
N GLN A 417 8.59 14.34 -7.48
CA GLN A 417 9.76 14.29 -6.60
C GLN A 417 9.37 13.84 -5.19
N CYS A 418 8.41 14.51 -4.56
CA CYS A 418 8.00 14.18 -3.20
C CYS A 418 7.35 12.79 -3.11
N LEU A 419 6.62 12.36 -4.15
CA LEU A 419 5.97 11.05 -4.17
C LEU A 419 7.02 9.94 -4.23
N GLN A 420 8.07 10.09 -5.04
CA GLN A 420 9.16 9.12 -5.10
C GLN A 420 9.86 8.98 -3.75
N ASP A 421 10.10 10.09 -3.05
CA ASP A 421 10.74 10.06 -1.74
C ASP A 421 9.83 9.38 -0.69
N LYS A 422 8.53 9.70 -0.68
CA LYS A 422 7.54 9.06 0.19
C LYS A 422 7.34 7.57 -0.09
N LEU A 423 7.40 7.16 -1.35
CA LEU A 423 7.30 5.75 -1.73
C LEU A 423 8.57 4.97 -1.37
N LYS A 424 9.75 5.60 -1.41
CA LYS A 424 11.00 4.99 -0.91
C LYS A 424 10.94 4.82 0.61
N GLU A 425 10.50 5.85 1.35
CA GLU A 425 10.27 5.74 2.79
C GLU A 425 9.33 4.58 3.12
N ALA A 426 8.19 4.50 2.43
CA ALA A 426 7.20 3.45 2.66
C ALA A 426 7.68 2.03 2.32
N LYS A 427 8.71 1.87 1.46
CA LYS A 427 9.31 0.57 1.11
C LYS A 427 10.50 0.19 2.01
N ASN A 428 11.10 1.16 2.70
CA ASN A 428 12.29 0.99 3.54
C ASN A 428 11.97 0.88 5.04
N VAL A 429 10.73 1.17 5.44
CA VAL A 429 10.22 0.79 6.77
C VAL A 429 9.96 -0.68 6.76
#